data_AF-A0AAQ4D5N9-F1
#
_entry.id   AF-A0AAQ4D5N9-F1
#
_cell.length_a   1.000
_cell.length_b   1.000
_cell.length_c   1.000
_cell.angle_alpha   90.00
_cell.angle_beta   90.00
_cell.angle_gamma   90.00
#
_symmetry.space_group_name_H-M   'P 1'
#
loop_
_entity.id
_entity.type
_entity.pdbx_description
1 polymer ?
#
loop_
_entity_poly.entity_id
_entity_poly.type
_entity_poly.pdbx_seq_one_letter_code
_entity_poly.pdbx_strand_id
1 'polypeptide(L)'
;MLRNLYTPESARLLESLSTIWGTATLPEDWLTPVVVPILKPRKPTCLPSSYRPVFLTSAACRTVEAIALFRLTWIARVTNVLPKQITGFRRFSCTADSIAYLVSTMEDARHDGDAVMLVLLDVQAAFDTLPHSVIHGVLCRLGITVPLLAFVRAFLEGRTFRVGVGRQLSTP
;
A
#
# COMPACT_ATOMS: atom_id res chain seq x y z
N MET A 1 16.72 2.60 2.48
CA MET A 1 16.73 1.14 2.69
C MET A 1 18.08 0.51 2.36
N LEU A 2 18.86 1.08 1.43
CA LEU A 2 20.20 0.59 1.10
C LEU A 2 21.24 1.51 1.74
N ARG A 3 21.78 1.13 2.90
CA ARG A 3 22.69 1.99 3.69
C ARG A 3 24.17 1.64 3.52
N ASN A 4 24.49 0.47 2.97
CA ASN A 4 25.84 -0.11 2.96
C ASN A 4 26.32 -0.51 1.55
N LEU A 5 25.92 0.22 0.51
CA LEU A 5 26.43 -0.04 -0.85
C LEU A 5 27.75 0.71 -1.07
N TYR A 6 28.72 0.02 -1.67
CA TYR A 6 29.95 0.66 -2.15
C TYR A 6 29.62 1.57 -3.36
N THR A 7 30.39 2.65 -3.50
CA THR A 7 30.05 3.80 -4.35
C THR A 7 29.85 3.46 -5.84
N PRO A 8 30.70 2.68 -6.52
CA PRO A 8 30.47 2.30 -7.92
C PRO A 8 29.25 1.40 -8.13
N GLU A 9 28.92 0.48 -7.21
CA GLU A 9 27.69 -0.31 -7.31
C GLU A 9 26.45 0.55 -7.10
N SER A 10 26.55 1.60 -6.27
CA SER A 10 25.44 2.54 -6.06
C SER A 10 25.06 3.30 -7.34
N ALA A 11 26.04 3.67 -8.16
CA ALA A 11 25.82 4.36 -9.44
C ALA A 11 25.13 3.45 -10.46
N ARG A 12 25.60 2.20 -10.61
CA ARG A 12 24.98 1.20 -11.49
C ARG A 12 23.55 0.86 -11.06
N LEU A 13 23.32 0.75 -9.75
CA LEU A 13 22.00 0.51 -9.22
C LEU A 13 21.07 1.69 -9.52
N LEU A 14 21.53 2.92 -9.31
CA LEU A 14 20.75 4.12 -9.62
C LEU A 14 20.38 4.17 -11.10
N GLU A 15 21.32 3.89 -12.00
CA GLU A 15 21.07 3.81 -13.43
C GLU A 15 20.01 2.75 -13.76
N SER A 16 20.15 1.54 -13.20
CA SER A 16 19.18 0.46 -13.39
C SER A 16 17.79 0.82 -12.89
N LEU A 17 17.68 1.39 -11.69
CA LEU A 17 16.40 1.82 -11.11
C LEU A 17 15.78 2.98 -11.89
N SER A 18 16.60 3.88 -12.42
CA SER A 18 16.13 5.01 -13.24
C SER A 18 15.59 4.52 -14.58
N THR A 19 16.26 3.56 -15.21
CA THR A 19 15.77 2.90 -16.43
C THR A 19 14.45 2.19 -16.17
N ILE A 20 14.36 1.36 -15.13
CA ILE A 20 13.12 0.67 -14.73
C ILE A 20 11.99 1.68 -14.50
N TRP A 21 12.27 2.79 -13.82
CA TRP A 21 11.28 3.85 -13.58
C TRP A 21 10.81 4.53 -14.88
N GLY A 22 11.73 4.76 -15.81
CA GLY A 22 11.44 5.42 -17.09
C GLY A 22 10.66 4.54 -18.07
N THR A 23 10.99 3.25 -18.13
CA THR A 23 10.36 2.30 -19.08
C THR A 23 9.18 1.55 -18.50
N ALA A 24 9.02 1.53 -17.18
CA ALA A 24 8.08 0.68 -16.45
C ALA A 24 8.27 -0.83 -16.74
N THR A 25 9.44 -1.25 -17.24
CA THR A 25 9.79 -2.65 -17.42
C THR A 25 10.35 -3.21 -16.12
N LEU A 26 9.55 -4.01 -15.42
CA LEU A 26 9.96 -4.61 -14.14
C LEU A 26 10.70 -5.93 -14.36
N PRO A 27 11.74 -6.23 -13.55
CA PRO A 27 12.33 -7.58 -13.51
C PRO A 27 11.29 -8.64 -13.12
N GLU A 28 11.35 -9.82 -13.71
CA GLU A 28 10.42 -10.93 -13.42
C GLU A 28 10.40 -11.29 -11.92
N ASP A 29 11.57 -11.27 -11.28
CA ASP A 29 11.71 -11.52 -9.83
C ASP A 29 10.85 -10.58 -8.96
N TRP A 30 10.52 -9.38 -9.44
CA TRP A 30 9.68 -8.43 -8.72
C TRP A 30 8.19 -8.76 -8.84
N LEU A 31 7.81 -9.44 -9.92
CA LEU A 31 6.45 -9.91 -10.18
C LEU A 31 6.14 -11.23 -9.48
N THR A 32 7.15 -11.94 -8.94
CA THR A 32 6.99 -13.19 -8.19
C THR A 32 7.48 -13.08 -6.72
N PRO A 33 6.92 -12.18 -5.89
CA PRO A 33 7.32 -12.05 -4.49
C PRO A 33 7.09 -13.32 -3.67
N VAL A 34 7.81 -13.42 -2.55
CA VAL A 34 7.60 -14.48 -1.55
C VAL A 34 6.55 -14.01 -0.54
N VAL A 35 5.48 -14.78 -0.38
CA VAL A 35 4.45 -14.57 0.63
C VAL A 35 4.76 -15.40 1.86
N VAL A 36 4.87 -14.74 3.01
CA VAL A 36 5.03 -15.40 4.31
C VAL A 36 3.70 -15.29 5.07
N PRO A 37 3.01 -16.41 5.35
CA PRO A 37 1.77 -16.39 6.10
C PRO A 37 2.05 -16.18 7.60
N ILE A 38 1.49 -15.11 8.17
CA ILE A 38 1.59 -14.80 9.61
C ILE A 38 0.28 -15.14 10.30
N LEU A 39 0.33 -16.01 11.32
CA LEU A 39 -0.86 -16.41 12.08
C LEU A 39 -1.46 -15.21 12.84
N LYS A 40 -2.76 -14.98 12.67
CA LYS A 40 -3.53 -14.00 13.44
C LYS A 40 -3.56 -14.42 14.93
N PRO A 41 -3.40 -13.49 15.88
CA PRO A 41 -3.46 -13.81 17.30
C PRO A 41 -4.74 -14.57 17.67
N ARG A 42 -4.61 -15.65 18.45
CA ARG A 42 -5.73 -16.44 18.99
C ARG A 42 -6.65 -17.06 17.91
N LYS A 43 -6.13 -17.32 16.71
CA LYS A 43 -6.86 -18.03 15.64
C LYS A 43 -6.32 -19.45 15.43
N PRO A 44 -7.17 -20.41 14.99
CA PRO A 44 -6.75 -21.79 14.81
C PRO A 44 -5.77 -21.95 13.63
N THR A 45 -4.75 -22.79 13.80
CA THR A 45 -3.69 -23.03 12.80
C THR A 45 -4.17 -23.83 11.58
N CYS A 46 -5.28 -24.56 11.70
CA CYS A 46 -5.80 -25.41 10.63
C CYS A 46 -6.57 -24.64 9.53
N LEU A 47 -6.88 -23.36 9.74
CA LEU A 47 -7.67 -22.57 8.78
C LEU A 47 -6.77 -21.60 8.00
N PRO A 48 -6.78 -21.62 6.65
CA PRO A 48 -6.04 -20.64 5.85
C PRO A 48 -6.42 -19.18 6.15
N SER A 49 -7.70 -18.92 6.45
CA SER A 49 -8.21 -17.60 6.83
C SER A 49 -7.64 -17.05 8.14
N SER A 50 -7.01 -17.90 8.95
CA SER A 50 -6.30 -17.50 10.17
C SER A 50 -4.97 -16.81 9.90
N TYR A 51 -4.46 -16.85 8.68
CA TYR A 51 -3.17 -16.26 8.34
C TYR A 51 -3.36 -14.91 7.63
N ARG A 52 -2.38 -14.02 7.77
CA ARG A 52 -2.22 -12.80 6.99
C ARG A 52 -1.07 -13.03 6.00
N PRO A 53 -1.30 -12.91 4.69
CA PRO A 53 -0.20 -12.97 3.74
C PRO A 53 0.64 -11.69 3.86
N VAL A 54 1.96 -11.85 4.06
CA VAL A 54 2.90 -10.73 3.99
C VAL A 54 3.81 -10.92 2.78
N PHE A 55 3.69 -10.02 1.82
CA PHE A 55 4.49 -10.02 0.60
C PHE A 55 5.88 -9.45 0.88
N LEU A 56 6.91 -10.24 0.61
CA LEU A 56 8.30 -9.84 0.70
C LEU A 56 8.83 -9.57 -0.71
N THR A 57 8.96 -8.28 -1.04
CA THR A 57 9.66 -7.83 -2.25
C THR A 57 11.14 -7.58 -1.97
N SER A 58 11.95 -7.60 -3.03
CA SER A 58 13.39 -7.32 -2.96
C SER A 58 13.66 -5.90 -2.46
N ALA A 59 14.85 -5.65 -1.89
CA ALA A 59 15.21 -4.32 -1.39
C ALA A 59 15.24 -3.26 -2.51
N ALA A 60 15.62 -3.66 -3.73
CA ALA A 60 15.58 -2.82 -4.92
C ALA A 60 14.13 -2.46 -5.28
N CYS A 61 13.24 -3.45 -5.32
CA CYS A 61 11.82 -3.26 -5.56
C CYS A 61 11.18 -2.30 -4.55
N ARG A 62 11.40 -2.52 -3.25
CA ARG A 62 10.91 -1.62 -2.18
C ARG A 62 11.42 -0.20 -2.30
N THR A 63 12.62 0.00 -2.86
CA THR A 63 13.16 1.33 -3.08
C THR A 63 12.33 2.09 -4.11
N VAL A 64 11.95 1.42 -5.20
CA VAL A 64 11.10 2.01 -6.25
C VAL A 64 9.66 2.21 -5.76
N GLU A 65 9.12 1.23 -5.02
CA GLU A 65 7.82 1.36 -4.34
C GLU A 65 7.78 2.59 -3.42
N ALA A 66 8.85 2.82 -2.65
CA ALA A 66 8.94 3.99 -1.77
C ALA A 66 8.96 5.32 -2.55
N ILE A 67 9.60 5.36 -3.72
CA ILE A 67 9.57 6.53 -4.61
C ILE A 67 8.14 6.78 -5.13
N ALA A 68 7.45 5.73 -5.59
CA ALA A 68 6.06 5.83 -6.02
C ALA A 68 5.14 6.30 -4.91
N LEU A 69 5.24 5.71 -3.71
CA LEU A 69 4.47 6.10 -2.53
C LEU A 69 4.71 7.56 -2.16
N PHE A 70 5.98 8.01 -2.16
CA PHE A 70 6.32 9.40 -1.86
C PHE A 70 5.65 10.37 -2.84
N ARG A 71 5.74 10.09 -4.15
CA ARG A 71 5.12 10.93 -5.19
C ARG A 71 3.60 10.95 -5.08
N LEU A 72 2.96 9.79 -4.92
CA LEU A 72 1.51 9.69 -4.75
C LEU A 72 1.03 10.45 -3.50
N THR A 73 1.73 10.30 -2.39
CA THR A 73 1.39 10.98 -1.13
C THR A 73 1.56 12.50 -1.27
N TRP A 74 2.60 12.95 -1.96
CA TRP A 74 2.81 14.37 -2.23
C TRP A 74 1.68 14.95 -3.10
N ILE A 75 1.31 14.26 -4.18
CA ILE A 75 0.20 14.69 -5.06
C ILE A 75 -1.11 14.74 -4.27
N ALA A 76 -1.44 13.69 -3.51
CA ALA A 76 -2.65 13.64 -2.71
C ALA A 76 -2.73 14.79 -1.68
N ARG A 77 -1.58 15.20 -1.13
CA ARG A 77 -1.48 16.34 -0.21
C ARG A 77 -1.69 17.68 -0.91
N VAL A 78 -1.00 17.93 -2.02
CA VAL A 78 -1.04 19.23 -2.73
C VAL A 78 -2.39 19.47 -3.39
N THR A 79 -3.02 18.41 -3.91
CA THR A 79 -4.35 18.46 -4.51
C THR A 79 -5.47 18.45 -3.48
N ASN A 80 -5.16 18.14 -2.21
CA ASN A 80 -6.13 17.96 -1.13
C ASN A 80 -7.29 17.02 -1.50
N VAL A 81 -7.00 15.96 -2.26
CA VAL A 81 -8.01 15.04 -2.78
C VAL A 81 -8.62 14.13 -1.69
N LEU A 82 -7.88 13.90 -0.61
CA LEU A 82 -8.36 13.09 0.51
C LEU A 82 -9.17 13.94 1.50
N PRO A 83 -10.39 13.52 1.88
CA PRO A 83 -11.15 14.17 2.93
C PRO A 83 -10.34 14.37 4.21
N LYS A 84 -10.61 15.44 4.95
CA LYS A 84 -9.89 15.78 6.19
C LYS A 84 -10.13 14.74 7.30
N GLN A 85 -11.26 14.05 7.25
CA GLN A 85 -11.68 13.00 8.17
C GLN A 85 -10.90 11.69 7.97
N ILE A 86 -10.25 11.49 6.81
CA ILE A 86 -9.37 10.34 6.59
C ILE A 86 -8.03 10.61 7.23
N THR A 87 -7.83 10.01 8.40
CA THR A 87 -6.58 10.03 9.18
C THR A 87 -5.73 8.77 8.94
N GLY A 88 -6.35 7.67 8.53
CA GLY A 88 -5.68 6.39 8.27
C GLY A 88 -4.63 6.53 7.16
N PHE A 89 -3.43 5.99 7.40
CA PHE A 89 -2.29 6.05 6.48
C PHE A 89 -1.87 7.46 6.04
N ARG A 90 -2.36 8.51 6.72
CA ARG A 90 -2.03 9.90 6.44
C ARG A 90 -0.88 10.36 7.33
N ARG A 91 0.10 11.03 6.72
CA ARG A 91 1.23 11.60 7.47
C ARG A 91 0.74 12.71 8.39
N PHE A 92 1.25 12.75 9.61
CA PHE A 92 0.86 13.69 10.68
C PHE A 92 -0.59 13.51 11.16
N SER A 93 -1.13 12.29 11.06
CA SER A 93 -2.40 11.91 11.67
C SER A 93 -2.25 10.61 12.44
N CYS A 94 -3.11 10.40 13.42
CA CYS A 94 -3.14 9.21 14.26
C CYS A 94 -4.58 8.77 14.54
N THR A 95 -4.73 7.63 15.20
CA THR A 95 -6.05 7.08 15.57
C THR A 95 -6.79 7.98 16.58
N ALA A 96 -6.05 8.73 17.41
CA ALA A 96 -6.66 9.66 18.36
C ALA A 96 -7.38 10.81 17.64
N ASP A 97 -6.91 11.25 16.47
CA ASP A 97 -7.57 12.31 15.70
C ASP A 97 -8.96 11.87 15.23
N SER A 98 -9.11 10.61 14.79
CA SER A 98 -10.41 10.05 14.41
C SER A 98 -11.36 9.91 15.60
N ILE A 99 -10.83 9.48 16.75
CA ILE A 99 -11.64 9.35 17.97
C ILE A 99 -12.07 10.73 18.46
N ALA A 100 -11.17 11.71 18.46
CA ALA A 100 -11.48 13.08 18.84
C ALA A 100 -12.56 13.69 17.95
N TYR A 101 -12.44 13.52 16.63
CA TYR A 101 -13.47 13.97 15.67
C TYR A 101 -14.82 13.29 15.92
N LEU A 102 -14.83 11.98 16.17
CA LEU A 102 -16.05 11.24 16.45
C LEU A 102 -16.72 11.74 17.74
N VAL A 103 -15.96 11.83 18.83
CA VAL A 103 -16.46 12.26 20.14
C VAL A 103 -16.96 13.70 20.07
N SER A 104 -16.21 14.62 19.45
CA SER A 104 -16.67 16.01 19.33
C SER A 104 -17.99 16.10 18.56
N THR A 105 -18.11 15.37 17.45
CA THR A 105 -19.34 15.35 16.65
C THR A 105 -20.54 14.81 17.45
N MET A 106 -20.32 13.81 18.32
CA MET A 106 -21.37 13.27 19.17
C MET A 106 -21.77 14.22 20.29
N GLU A 107 -20.81 14.92 20.90
CA GLU A 107 -21.07 15.90 21.95
C GLU A 107 -21.82 17.12 21.41
N ASP A 108 -21.46 17.61 20.22
CA ASP A 108 -22.15 18.71 19.55
C ASP A 108 -23.62 18.35 19.27
N ALA A 109 -23.88 17.18 18.68
CA ALA A 109 -25.24 16.70 18.42
C ALA A 109 -26.06 16.53 19.72
N ARG A 110 -25.42 16.01 20.77
CA ARG A 110 -26.06 15.88 22.09
C ARG A 110 -26.40 17.25 22.70
N HIS A 111 -25.54 18.25 22.52
CA HIS A 111 -25.78 19.62 22.98
C HIS A 111 -27.00 20.24 22.29
N ASP A 112 -27.15 19.98 20.99
CA ASP A 112 -28.27 20.48 20.18
C ASP A 112 -29.58 19.70 20.42
N GLY A 113 -29.54 18.65 21.25
CA GLY A 113 -30.71 17.81 21.56
C GLY A 113 -31.01 16.74 20.52
N ASP A 114 -30.11 16.52 19.57
CA ASP A 114 -30.26 15.53 18.52
C ASP A 114 -29.96 14.10 19.01
N ALA A 115 -30.64 13.14 18.39
CA ALA A 115 -30.34 11.72 18.60
C ALA A 115 -29.09 11.32 17.81
N VAL A 116 -28.16 10.63 18.47
CA VAL A 116 -26.91 10.17 17.86
C VAL A 116 -27.02 8.68 17.49
N MET A 117 -26.73 8.36 16.22
CA MET A 117 -26.60 6.98 15.74
C MET A 117 -25.22 6.78 15.09
N LEU A 118 -24.50 5.74 15.52
CA LEU A 118 -23.20 5.37 14.96
C LEU A 118 -23.31 4.13 14.08
N VAL A 119 -22.85 4.24 12.84
CA VAL A 119 -22.71 3.10 11.91
C VAL A 119 -21.23 2.82 11.70
N LEU A 120 -20.80 1.61 12.04
CA LEU A 120 -19.43 1.13 11.84
C LEU A 120 -19.38 0.15 10.67
N LEU A 121 -18.51 0.43 9.71
CA LEU A 121 -18.33 -0.37 8.50
C LEU A 121 -16.89 -0.90 8.45
N ASP A 122 -16.74 -2.18 8.11
CA ASP A 122 -15.44 -2.80 7.85
C ASP A 122 -15.47 -3.52 6.50
N VAL A 123 -14.43 -3.34 5.70
CA VAL A 123 -14.34 -3.90 4.35
C VAL A 123 -13.54 -5.19 4.42
N GLN A 124 -14.19 -6.30 4.10
CA GLN A 124 -13.53 -7.61 4.06
C GLN A 124 -12.45 -7.62 2.97
N ALA A 125 -11.22 -7.95 3.38
CA ALA A 125 -10.08 -8.16 2.49
C ALA A 125 -9.83 -7.00 1.49
N ALA A 126 -9.97 -5.75 1.96
CA ALA A 126 -9.98 -4.55 1.11
C ALA A 126 -8.83 -4.46 0.08
N PHE A 127 -7.60 -4.88 0.45
CA PHE A 127 -6.45 -4.88 -0.46
C PHE A 127 -6.53 -5.97 -1.54
N ASP A 128 -7.11 -7.12 -1.21
CA ASP A 128 -7.23 -8.27 -2.11
C ASP A 128 -8.43 -8.13 -3.06
N THR A 129 -9.45 -7.36 -2.66
CA THR A 129 -10.72 -7.23 -3.40
C THR A 129 -10.78 -6.03 -4.34
N LEU A 130 -9.82 -5.10 -4.27
CA LEU A 130 -9.87 -3.86 -5.04
C LEU A 130 -9.45 -4.08 -6.50
N PRO A 131 -10.33 -3.86 -7.50
CA PRO A 131 -9.97 -4.10 -8.89
C PRO A 131 -8.90 -3.12 -9.38
N HIS A 132 -7.87 -3.62 -10.07
CA HIS A 132 -6.76 -2.79 -10.57
C HIS A 132 -7.23 -1.72 -11.56
N SER A 133 -8.31 -1.97 -12.31
CA SER A 133 -8.92 -0.98 -13.21
C SER A 133 -9.46 0.24 -12.47
N VAL A 134 -9.98 0.07 -11.25
CA VAL A 134 -10.46 1.17 -10.41
C VAL A 134 -9.29 2.03 -9.95
N ILE A 135 -8.20 1.39 -9.50
CA ILE A 135 -6.95 2.09 -9.10
C ILE A 135 -6.45 2.92 -10.28
N HIS A 136 -6.31 2.31 -11.46
CA HIS A 136 -5.86 2.99 -12.67
C HIS A 136 -6.78 4.18 -13.03
N GLY A 137 -8.10 3.98 -13.02
CA GLY A 137 -9.07 5.04 -13.31
C GLY A 137 -9.00 6.22 -12.34
N VAL A 138 -8.81 5.96 -11.04
CA VAL A 138 -8.60 7.01 -10.02
C VAL A 138 -7.33 7.79 -10.32
N LEU A 139 -6.20 7.10 -10.57
CA LEU A 139 -4.92 7.75 -10.85
C LEU A 139 -4.98 8.62 -12.13
N CYS A 140 -5.67 8.17 -13.18
CA CYS A 140 -5.91 9.00 -14.37
C CYS A 140 -6.69 10.28 -14.05
N ARG A 141 -7.77 10.18 -13.26
CA ARG A 141 -8.58 11.35 -12.87
C ARG A 141 -7.80 12.34 -12.00
N LEU A 142 -6.82 11.87 -11.23
CA LEU A 142 -5.94 12.71 -10.43
C LEU A 142 -4.84 13.40 -11.25
N GLY A 143 -4.76 13.17 -12.57
CA GLY A 143 -3.75 13.76 -13.43
C GLY A 143 -2.33 13.25 -13.11
N ILE A 144 -2.21 12.01 -12.63
CA ILE A 144 -0.90 11.40 -12.35
C ILE A 144 -0.06 11.33 -13.63
N THR A 145 1.23 11.64 -13.51
CA THR A 145 2.16 11.64 -14.64
C THR A 145 2.29 10.25 -15.27
N VAL A 146 2.47 10.22 -16.60
CA VAL A 146 2.55 8.97 -17.38
C VAL A 146 3.58 7.97 -16.82
N PRO A 147 4.80 8.35 -16.41
CA PRO A 147 5.76 7.38 -15.86
C PRO A 147 5.31 6.74 -14.55
N LEU A 148 4.69 7.52 -13.65
CA LEU A 148 4.20 6.99 -12.37
C LEU A 148 2.99 6.07 -12.58
N LEU A 149 2.08 6.46 -13.48
CA LEU A 149 0.93 5.63 -13.85
C LEU A 149 1.38 4.31 -14.49
N ALA A 150 2.32 4.38 -15.43
CA ALA A 150 2.89 3.20 -16.11
C ALA A 150 3.57 2.26 -15.11
N PHE A 151 4.39 2.80 -14.19
CA PHE A 151 5.01 2.00 -13.13
C PHE A 151 3.96 1.29 -12.25
N VAL A 152 2.95 2.02 -11.75
CA VAL A 152 1.90 1.42 -10.90
C VAL A 152 1.15 0.33 -11.64
N ARG A 153 0.85 0.54 -12.92
CA ARG A 153 0.19 -0.46 -13.76
C ARG A 153 1.06 -1.71 -13.93
N ALA A 154 2.30 -1.55 -14.36
CA ALA A 154 3.24 -2.66 -14.52
C ALA A 154 3.49 -3.40 -13.19
N PHE A 155 3.46 -2.68 -12.06
CA PHE A 155 3.65 -3.27 -10.74
C PHE A 155 2.45 -4.10 -10.28
N LEU A 156 1.23 -3.79 -10.71
CA LEU A 156 0.02 -4.50 -10.29
C LEU A 156 -0.36 -5.65 -11.25
N GLU A 157 -0.03 -5.53 -12.54
CA GLU A 157 -0.37 -6.53 -13.55
C GLU A 157 0.61 -7.72 -13.57
N GLY A 158 0.14 -8.89 -14.01
CA GLY A 158 1.00 -10.05 -14.31
C GLY A 158 1.72 -10.66 -13.11
N ARG A 159 1.29 -10.37 -11.87
CA ARG A 159 1.93 -10.91 -10.68
C ARG A 159 1.47 -12.33 -10.38
N THR A 160 2.41 -13.16 -9.93
CA THR A 160 2.13 -14.36 -9.15
C THR A 160 2.89 -14.28 -7.83
N PHE A 161 2.88 -15.32 -7.01
CA PHE A 161 3.65 -15.34 -5.77
C PHE A 161 4.02 -16.77 -5.38
N ARG A 162 5.08 -16.88 -4.57
CA ARG A 162 5.48 -18.15 -3.97
C ARG A 162 5.20 -18.10 -2.49
N VAL A 163 4.66 -19.16 -1.90
CA VAL A 163 4.43 -19.23 -0.46
C VAL A 163 5.68 -19.79 0.21
N GLY A 164 6.20 -19.05 1.19
CA GLY A 164 7.34 -19.45 2.00
C GLY A 164 6.93 -19.89 3.40
N VAL A 165 7.29 -21.11 3.80
CA VAL A 165 7.11 -21.62 5.17
C VAL A 165 8.43 -22.20 5.67
N GLY A 166 9.00 -21.59 6.70
CA GLY A 166 10.34 -21.94 7.20
C GLY A 166 11.40 -21.75 6.11
N ARG A 167 12.01 -22.84 5.65
CA ARG A 167 13.03 -22.85 4.57
C ARG A 167 12.49 -23.35 3.23
N GLN A 168 11.20 -23.66 3.14
CA GLN A 168 10.58 -24.19 1.92
C GLN A 168 9.84 -23.08 1.18
N LEU A 169 9.85 -23.17 -0.14
CA LEU A 169 9.13 -22.28 -1.05
C LEU A 169 8.29 -23.11 -2.00
N SER A 170 7.04 -22.70 -2.21
CA SER A 170 6.20 -23.29 -3.26
C SER A 170 6.71 -22.96 -4.66
N THR A 171 6.14 -23.64 -5.66
CA THR A 171 6.16 -23.12 -7.04
C THR A 171 5.32 -21.84 -7.12
N PRO A 172 5.62 -20.94 -8.08
CA PRO A 172 4.79 -19.78 -8.39
C PRO A 172 3.40 -20.16 -8.91
#